data_AF-A0A820SP09-F1
#
_entry.id   AF-A0A820SP09-F1
#
_cell.length_a   1.000
_cell.length_b   1.000
_cell.length_c   1.000
_cell.angle_alpha   90.00
_cell.angle_beta   90.00
_cell.angle_gamma   90.00
#
_symmetry.space_group_name_H-M   'P 1'
#
loop_
_entity.id
_entity.type
_entity.pdbx_description
1 polymer ?
#
loop_
_entity_poly.entity_id
_entity_poly.type
_entity_poly.pdbx_seq_one_letter_code
_entity_poly.pdbx_strand_id
1 'polypeptide(L)'
;MPNKKTHIEDPSVASKIYRMKATSADFPKYTHIDTYSNQNTINDGVIGNRQKAAISYSSTLTASLLIELFSLLPNLDSVRISPLPLYEDFYKSDQPSIISKFLLKNNKITKVALIKISQIEEIGSIIDICPRMQHLTLECISHVNLKLLVRQTLSKIKTNRIRRPITICIYIADANNNMVQELQKMIHSKKLLKNYTLNRQYDRFYLHWNRDKA
;
A
#
# COMPACT_ATOMS: atom_id res chain seq x y z
N MET A 1 -30.34 45.11 3.35
CA MET A 1 -28.92 45.54 3.35
C MET A 1 -28.60 46.16 4.72
N PRO A 2 -27.34 46.20 5.20
CA PRO A 2 -26.23 45.27 4.90
C PRO A 2 -25.29 44.94 6.11
N ASN A 3 -24.63 43.77 6.10
CA ASN A 3 -23.39 43.44 6.85
C ASN A 3 -23.44 43.48 8.41
N LYS A 4 -22.63 42.78 9.22
CA LYS A 4 -21.60 41.70 9.09
C LYS A 4 -21.58 40.94 10.47
N LYS A 5 -20.75 39.94 10.79
CA LYS A 5 -19.43 39.51 10.27
C LYS A 5 -19.32 37.97 10.12
N THR A 6 -18.29 37.33 10.66
CA THR A 6 -17.76 35.99 10.33
C THR A 6 -16.88 35.40 11.45
N HIS A 7 -17.04 34.11 11.77
CA HIS A 7 -16.07 33.04 12.14
C HIS A 7 -16.83 31.94 12.92
N ILE A 8 -16.49 30.65 13.01
CA ILE A 8 -15.75 29.60 12.24
C ILE A 8 -15.58 28.44 13.26
N GLU A 9 -15.71 27.19 12.80
CA GLU A 9 -15.29 25.90 13.44
C GLU A 9 -15.77 25.47 14.84
N ASP A 10 -16.29 24.24 14.91
CA ASP A 10 -15.64 23.15 15.66
C ASP A 10 -15.85 21.78 14.93
N PRO A 11 -14.82 21.18 14.33
CA PRO A 11 -14.90 19.90 13.62
C PRO A 11 -14.67 18.69 14.54
N SER A 12 -15.55 18.49 15.54
CA SER A 12 -15.41 17.42 16.54
C SER A 12 -15.70 16.00 16.00
N VAL A 13 -14.76 15.46 15.24
CA VAL A 13 -14.60 14.01 15.00
C VAL A 13 -13.21 13.62 15.50
N ALA A 14 -13.14 13.30 16.80
CA ALA A 14 -11.90 13.13 17.55
C ALA A 14 -11.03 11.96 17.03
N SER A 15 -10.10 12.26 16.12
CA SER A 15 -9.09 11.29 15.69
C SER A 15 -8.00 11.13 16.76
N LYS A 16 -8.08 10.05 17.55
CA LYS A 16 -7.00 9.69 18.48
C LYS A 16 -5.76 9.27 17.70
N ILE A 17 -4.76 10.16 17.68
CA ILE A 17 -3.43 9.90 17.12
C ILE A 17 -2.65 9.05 18.12
N TYR A 18 -2.57 7.75 17.90
CA TYR A 18 -1.77 6.86 18.74
C TYR A 18 -0.33 6.86 18.23
N ARG A 19 0.44 7.85 18.69
CA ARG A 19 1.91 7.88 18.61
C ARG A 19 2.49 6.81 19.54
N MET A 20 2.56 5.58 19.06
CA MET A 20 3.33 4.54 19.72
C MET A 20 4.83 4.83 19.53
N LYS A 21 5.42 5.53 20.52
CA LYS A 21 6.86 5.39 20.78
C LYS A 21 7.07 3.96 21.28
N ALA A 22 7.43 3.06 20.37
CA ALA A 22 7.79 1.69 20.71
C ALA A 22 9.15 1.68 21.42
N THR A 23 9.14 1.88 22.74
CA THR A 23 10.31 1.75 23.61
C THR A 23 10.36 0.37 24.26
N SER A 24 10.46 -0.68 23.44
CA SER A 24 11.23 -1.87 23.86
C SER A 24 12.69 -1.64 23.48
N ALA A 25 13.62 -2.39 24.09
CA ALA A 25 15.04 -2.30 23.77
C ALA A 25 15.37 -2.76 22.33
N ASP A 26 14.47 -3.55 21.73
CA ASP A 26 14.63 -4.21 20.42
C ASP A 26 14.10 -3.34 19.26
N PHE A 27 13.31 -2.31 19.56
CA PHE A 27 12.81 -1.38 18.55
C PHE A 27 13.86 -0.30 18.23
N PRO A 28 14.33 -0.20 16.98
CA PRO A 28 15.37 0.74 16.62
C PRO A 28 14.87 2.20 16.68
N LYS A 29 15.72 3.08 17.24
CA LYS A 29 15.43 4.41 17.82
C LYS A 29 14.63 5.43 16.98
N TYR A 30 14.31 5.16 15.73
CA TYR A 30 13.84 6.16 14.76
C TYR A 30 12.64 5.72 13.91
N THR A 31 12.07 4.53 14.11
CA THR A 31 10.89 4.08 13.34
C THR A 31 9.63 4.80 13.82
N HIS A 32 9.04 5.62 12.95
CA HIS A 32 7.86 6.40 13.26
C HIS A 32 6.59 5.69 12.77
N ILE A 33 5.77 5.24 13.71
CA ILE A 33 4.48 4.60 13.45
C ILE A 33 3.37 5.48 14.00
N ASP A 34 2.73 6.25 13.13
CA ASP A 34 1.51 6.96 13.46
C ASP A 34 0.31 6.09 13.11
N THR A 35 -0.39 5.57 14.13
CA THR A 35 -1.63 4.80 13.93
C THR A 35 -2.87 5.67 14.20
N TYR A 36 -3.87 5.50 13.35
CA TYR A 36 -5.12 6.25 13.38
C TYR A 36 -6.30 5.29 13.21
N SER A 37 -7.23 5.30 14.18
CA SER A 37 -8.48 4.54 14.10
C SER A 37 -9.60 5.39 13.49
N ASN A 38 -10.19 4.93 12.40
CA ASN A 38 -11.43 5.50 11.88
C ASN A 38 -12.61 4.72 12.50
N GLN A 39 -13.27 5.32 13.51
CA GLN A 39 -14.60 4.87 13.96
C GLN A 39 -15.63 5.31 12.92
N ASN A 40 -15.77 4.54 11.84
CA ASN A 40 -16.89 4.69 10.92
C ASN A 40 -18.11 4.00 11.53
N THR A 41 -19.05 4.78 12.06
CA THR A 41 -20.41 4.30 12.32
C THR A 41 -21.07 3.94 11.00
N ILE A 42 -21.54 2.71 10.90
CA ILE A 42 -22.49 2.23 9.90
C ILE A 42 -23.55 1.46 10.70
N ASN A 43 -24.79 1.49 10.22
CA ASN A 43 -25.93 0.84 10.85
C ASN A 43 -25.74 -0.69 10.96
N ASP A 44 -26.64 -1.35 11.67
CA ASP A 44 -26.72 -2.82 11.84
C ASP A 44 -25.70 -3.44 12.82
N GLY A 45 -25.30 -2.67 13.84
CA GLY A 45 -24.85 -3.20 15.14
C GLY A 45 -23.45 -3.83 15.24
N VAL A 46 -22.75 -4.08 14.13
CA VAL A 46 -21.40 -4.65 14.14
C VAL A 46 -20.34 -3.55 14.02
N ILE A 47 -19.71 -3.18 15.14
CA ILE A 47 -18.67 -2.13 15.19
C ILE A 47 -17.37 -2.61 14.51
N GLY A 48 -17.31 -2.45 13.20
CA GLY A 48 -16.15 -2.80 12.36
C GLY A 48 -15.00 -1.80 12.47
N ASN A 49 -14.32 -1.75 13.63
CA ASN A 49 -13.15 -0.90 13.87
C ASN A 49 -12.03 -1.17 12.82
N ARG A 50 -11.84 -0.25 11.86
CA ARG A 50 -10.73 -0.29 10.89
C ARG A 50 -9.60 0.65 11.30
N GLN A 51 -8.38 0.12 11.34
CA GLN A 51 -7.17 0.88 11.64
C GLN A 51 -6.42 1.24 10.35
N LYS A 52 -5.74 2.39 10.39
CA LYS A 52 -4.78 2.85 9.39
C LYS A 52 -3.43 3.08 10.09
N ALA A 53 -2.33 2.77 9.41
CA ALA A 53 -0.99 3.08 9.89
C ALA A 53 -0.19 3.82 8.81
N ALA A 54 0.49 4.90 9.21
CA ALA A 54 1.62 5.44 8.48
C ALA A 54 2.91 4.96 9.17
N ILE A 55 3.74 4.23 8.41
CA ILE A 55 5.03 3.71 8.85
C ILE A 55 6.09 4.49 8.08
N SER A 56 6.68 5.49 8.73
CA SER A 56 7.80 6.25 8.18
C SER A 56 9.11 5.59 8.59
N TYR A 57 9.96 5.32 7.60
CA TYR A 57 11.14 4.49 7.76
C TYR A 57 12.29 5.20 8.49
N SER A 58 13.04 4.41 9.24
CA SER A 58 14.43 4.67 9.60
C SER A 58 15.27 3.44 9.24
N SER A 59 16.60 3.60 9.14
CA SER A 59 17.60 2.68 8.54
C SER A 59 17.76 1.28 9.16
N THR A 60 16.66 0.67 9.61
CA THR A 60 16.60 -0.43 10.58
C THR A 60 15.27 -1.21 10.59
N LEU A 61 14.21 -0.78 9.88
CA LEU A 61 12.94 -1.52 9.84
C LEU A 61 13.04 -2.72 8.88
N THR A 62 13.26 -3.90 9.45
CA THR A 62 13.51 -5.15 8.72
C THR A 62 12.23 -5.83 8.21
N ALA A 63 12.44 -6.87 7.40
CA ALA A 63 11.43 -7.85 7.00
C ALA A 63 10.61 -8.41 8.18
N SER A 64 11.30 -8.90 9.21
CA SER A 64 10.67 -9.50 10.39
C SER A 64 9.88 -8.48 11.20
N LEU A 65 10.44 -7.29 11.42
CA LEU A 65 9.81 -6.24 12.23
C LEU A 65 8.52 -5.71 11.60
N LEU A 66 8.44 -5.61 10.26
CA LEU A 66 7.19 -5.26 9.58
C LEU A 66 6.10 -6.34 9.74
N ILE A 67 6.47 -7.62 9.72
CA ILE A 67 5.53 -8.74 9.95
C ILE A 67 5.01 -8.72 11.39
N GLU A 68 5.89 -8.47 12.36
CA GLU A 68 5.54 -8.37 13.77
C GLU A 68 4.57 -7.19 14.02
N LEU A 69 4.86 -6.02 13.45
CA LEU A 69 3.95 -4.86 13.51
C LEU A 69 2.57 -5.15 12.90
N PHE A 70 2.51 -5.94 11.83
CA PHE A 70 1.22 -6.36 11.26
C PHE A 70 0.50 -7.42 12.11
N SER A 71 1.20 -8.14 12.98
CA SER A 71 0.60 -9.06 13.95
C SER A 71 -0.02 -8.32 15.14
N LEU A 72 0.64 -7.24 15.60
CA LEU A 72 0.18 -6.38 16.70
C LEU A 72 -1.01 -5.49 16.29
N LEU A 73 -1.26 -5.32 14.99
CA LEU A 73 -2.34 -4.51 14.43
C LEU A 73 -3.37 -5.36 13.64
N PRO A 74 -4.10 -6.30 14.29
CA PRO A 74 -4.98 -7.27 13.62
C PRO A 74 -6.22 -6.66 12.92
N ASN A 75 -6.42 -5.35 13.01
CA ASN A 75 -7.49 -4.59 12.36
C ASN A 75 -6.97 -3.56 11.33
N LEU A 76 -5.70 -3.65 10.94
CA LEU A 76 -5.08 -2.81 9.92
C LEU A 76 -5.67 -3.08 8.52
N ASP A 77 -6.43 -2.12 7.99
CA ASP A 77 -7.00 -2.14 6.62
C ASP A 77 -6.08 -1.46 5.61
N SER A 78 -5.30 -0.46 6.08
CA SER A 78 -4.50 0.40 5.22
C SER A 78 -3.14 0.72 5.83
N VAL A 79 -2.07 0.50 5.07
CA VAL A 79 -0.70 0.88 5.45
C VAL A 79 -0.07 1.81 4.41
N ARG A 80 0.65 2.84 4.88
CA ARG A 80 1.49 3.74 4.08
C ARG A 80 2.94 3.56 4.52
N ILE A 81 3.87 3.25 3.62
CA ILE A 81 5.28 2.96 3.93
C ILE A 81 6.22 3.80 3.04
N SER A 82 7.30 4.34 3.60
CA SER A 82 8.18 5.28 2.91
C SER A 82 9.58 5.43 3.54
N PRO A 83 10.68 5.22 2.78
CA PRO A 83 10.87 4.19 1.74
C PRO A 83 10.97 2.78 2.37
N LEU A 84 11.37 1.75 1.61
CA LEU A 84 11.28 0.35 2.06
C LEU A 84 12.43 -0.56 1.56
N PRO A 85 13.60 -0.62 2.22
CA PRO A 85 14.73 -1.47 1.80
C PRO A 85 14.55 -2.96 2.18
N LEU A 86 13.35 -3.53 2.00
CA LEU A 86 13.06 -4.92 2.36
C LEU A 86 13.81 -5.96 1.50
N TYR A 87 14.38 -5.59 0.36
CA TYR A 87 14.85 -6.58 -0.61
C TYR A 87 15.94 -7.51 -0.05
N GLU A 88 16.92 -6.96 0.67
CA GLU A 88 17.98 -7.79 1.23
C GLU A 88 17.44 -8.69 2.35
N ASP A 89 16.78 -8.13 3.37
CA ASP A 89 16.30 -8.90 4.52
C ASP A 89 15.30 -10.00 4.13
N PHE A 90 14.32 -9.71 3.27
CA PHE A 90 13.21 -10.63 2.98
C PHE A 90 13.64 -11.86 2.16
N TYR A 91 14.79 -11.79 1.48
CA TYR A 91 15.35 -12.89 0.68
C TYR A 91 16.67 -13.44 1.21
N LYS A 92 17.38 -12.74 2.12
CA LYS A 92 18.56 -13.26 2.85
C LYS A 92 18.19 -13.95 4.17
N SER A 93 17.08 -13.60 4.83
CA SER A 93 16.66 -14.32 6.04
C SER A 93 16.10 -15.70 5.68
N ASP A 94 16.66 -16.76 6.25
CA ASP A 94 16.11 -18.11 6.11
C ASP A 94 14.63 -18.17 6.47
N GLN A 95 13.88 -18.97 5.69
CA GLN A 95 12.44 -18.78 5.43
C GLN A 95 11.61 -18.22 6.59
N PRO A 96 10.72 -17.23 6.35
CA PRO A 96 9.84 -16.70 7.39
C PRO A 96 9.10 -17.82 8.13
N SER A 97 9.07 -17.73 9.45
CA SER A 97 8.59 -18.81 10.34
C SER A 97 7.16 -19.25 10.02
N ILE A 98 6.74 -20.42 10.52
CA ILE A 98 5.36 -20.89 10.34
C ILE A 98 4.36 -19.88 10.91
N ILE A 99 4.70 -19.25 12.04
CA ILE A 99 3.93 -18.18 12.69
C ILE A 99 3.85 -16.95 11.76
N SER A 100 5.00 -16.49 11.24
CA SER A 100 5.07 -15.39 10.26
C SER A 100 4.21 -15.67 9.03
N LYS A 101 4.34 -16.86 8.42
CA LYS A 101 3.55 -17.33 7.27
C LYS A 101 2.04 -17.41 7.56
N PHE A 102 1.64 -17.70 8.79
CA PHE A 102 0.24 -17.70 9.23
C PHE A 102 -0.31 -16.27 9.39
N LEU A 103 0.44 -15.38 10.06
CA LEU A 103 0.10 -13.98 10.24
C LEU A 103 -0.04 -13.24 8.89
N LEU A 104 0.86 -13.49 7.94
CA LEU A 104 0.80 -12.94 6.59
C LEU A 104 -0.45 -13.38 5.81
N LYS A 105 -0.93 -14.63 5.98
CA LYS A 105 -2.20 -15.09 5.38
C LYS A 105 -3.43 -14.46 6.02
N ASN A 106 -3.32 -14.00 7.27
CA ASN A 106 -4.43 -13.59 8.11
C ASN A 106 -4.58 -12.08 8.35
N ASN A 107 -3.57 -11.26 8.01
CA ASN A 107 -3.71 -9.81 8.02
C ASN A 107 -4.88 -9.33 7.14
N LYS A 108 -5.48 -8.19 7.50
CA LYS A 108 -6.68 -7.64 6.87
C LYS A 108 -6.37 -6.52 5.87
N ILE A 109 -5.11 -6.34 5.51
CA ILE A 109 -4.63 -5.18 4.74
C ILE A 109 -5.20 -5.25 3.31
N THR A 110 -6.08 -4.30 2.97
CA THR A 110 -6.64 -4.15 1.62
C THR A 110 -5.97 -3.02 0.83
N LYS A 111 -5.34 -2.06 1.52
CA LYS A 111 -4.72 -0.87 0.91
C LYS A 111 -3.27 -0.75 1.32
N VAL A 112 -2.37 -0.65 0.33
CA VAL A 112 -0.96 -0.36 0.56
C VAL A 112 -0.55 0.84 -0.28
N ALA A 113 0.17 1.79 0.32
CA ALA A 113 0.85 2.87 -0.39
C ALA A 113 2.36 2.78 -0.13
N LEU A 114 3.15 2.60 -1.18
CA LEU A 114 4.61 2.57 -1.17
C LEU A 114 5.14 3.85 -1.80
N ILE A 115 6.02 4.54 -1.11
CA ILE A 115 6.40 5.93 -1.43
C ILE A 115 7.91 6.10 -1.39
N LYS A 116 8.42 6.92 -2.32
CA LYS A 116 9.85 7.04 -2.64
C LYS A 116 10.47 5.69 -3.00
N ILE A 117 9.71 4.88 -3.75
CA ILE A 117 10.16 3.56 -4.22
C ILE A 117 11.43 3.74 -5.04
N SER A 118 12.49 3.03 -4.64
CA SER A 118 13.83 3.11 -5.23
C SER A 118 14.18 1.85 -6.04
N GLN A 119 13.73 0.69 -5.56
CA GLN A 119 13.92 -0.63 -6.16
C GLN A 119 12.54 -1.25 -6.45
N ILE A 120 12.41 -2.05 -7.51
CA ILE A 120 11.11 -2.63 -7.90
C ILE A 120 10.80 -3.87 -7.05
N GLU A 121 11.86 -4.45 -6.49
CA GLU A 121 11.91 -5.59 -5.61
C GLU A 121 11.19 -5.33 -4.27
N GLU A 122 11.18 -4.07 -3.80
CA GLU A 122 10.39 -3.59 -2.65
C GLU A 122 8.91 -3.98 -2.77
N ILE A 123 8.36 -3.78 -3.97
CA ILE A 123 6.96 -4.06 -4.31
C ILE A 123 6.72 -5.58 -4.33
N GLY A 124 7.73 -6.35 -4.75
CA GLY A 124 7.71 -7.81 -4.74
C GLY A 124 7.38 -8.36 -3.34
N SER A 125 8.20 -8.01 -2.34
CA SER A 125 7.99 -8.45 -0.96
C SER A 125 6.63 -7.98 -0.40
N ILE A 126 6.20 -6.76 -0.70
CA ILE A 126 4.90 -6.24 -0.23
C ILE A 126 3.71 -7.03 -0.81
N ILE A 127 3.79 -7.49 -2.05
CA ILE A 127 2.75 -8.34 -2.67
C ILE A 127 2.74 -9.75 -2.07
N ASP A 128 3.87 -10.24 -1.51
CA ASP A 128 3.91 -11.47 -0.71
C ASP A 128 3.30 -11.28 0.68
N ILE A 129 3.60 -10.14 1.33
CA ILE A 129 3.17 -9.79 2.69
C ILE A 129 1.66 -9.47 2.75
N CYS A 130 1.10 -8.86 1.71
CA CYS A 130 -0.29 -8.38 1.69
C CYS A 130 -1.19 -9.17 0.71
N PRO A 131 -1.39 -10.49 0.88
CA PRO A 131 -2.13 -11.33 -0.08
C PRO A 131 -3.64 -11.00 -0.18
N ARG A 132 -4.14 -10.11 0.68
CA ARG A 132 -5.54 -9.63 0.66
C ARG A 132 -5.71 -8.27 -0.03
N MET A 133 -4.63 -7.65 -0.48
CA MET A 133 -4.59 -6.32 -1.10
C MET A 133 -5.53 -6.18 -2.30
N GLN A 134 -6.19 -5.03 -2.37
CA GLN A 134 -7.15 -4.59 -3.39
C GLN A 134 -6.73 -3.23 -4.00
N HIS A 135 -5.98 -2.42 -3.24
CA HIS A 135 -5.44 -1.14 -3.70
C HIS A 135 -3.93 -1.09 -3.44
N LEU A 136 -3.16 -0.83 -4.49
CA LEU A 136 -1.72 -0.59 -4.43
C LEU A 136 -1.41 0.78 -5.01
N THR A 137 -0.95 1.71 -4.17
CA THR A 137 -0.46 3.02 -4.61
C THR A 137 1.06 3.01 -4.64
N LEU A 138 1.63 3.41 -5.77
CA LEU A 138 3.06 3.52 -6.00
C LEU A 138 3.41 4.99 -6.25
N GLU A 139 4.17 5.61 -5.35
CA GLU A 139 4.70 6.97 -5.50
C GLU A 139 6.20 6.85 -5.78
N CYS A 140 6.54 6.86 -7.08
CA CYS A 140 7.90 6.65 -7.57
C CYS A 140 8.73 7.94 -7.47
N ILE A 141 10.03 7.81 -7.19
CA ILE A 141 10.99 8.88 -7.47
C ILE A 141 11.18 9.03 -8.99
N SER A 142 11.81 10.12 -9.42
CA SER A 142 12.16 10.32 -10.83
C SER A 142 13.05 9.18 -11.36
N HIS A 143 13.07 9.01 -12.68
CA HIS A 143 13.89 8.01 -13.41
C HIS A 143 13.49 6.53 -13.26
N VAL A 144 12.49 6.16 -12.44
CA VAL A 144 11.96 4.78 -12.39
C VAL A 144 11.36 4.37 -13.75
N ASN A 145 11.82 3.25 -14.31
CA ASN A 145 11.32 2.73 -15.58
C ASN A 145 9.90 2.17 -15.45
N LEU A 146 8.89 3.00 -15.78
CA LEU A 146 7.46 2.68 -15.67
C LEU A 146 7.04 1.37 -16.36
N LYS A 147 7.58 1.09 -17.56
CA LYS A 147 7.26 -0.14 -18.32
C LYS A 147 7.76 -1.39 -17.59
N LEU A 148 8.93 -1.28 -16.95
CA LEU A 148 9.54 -2.34 -16.16
C LEU A 148 8.78 -2.54 -14.83
N LEU A 149 8.53 -1.44 -14.11
CA LEU A 149 7.76 -1.35 -12.87
C LEU A 149 6.38 -2.04 -13.01
N VAL A 150 5.57 -1.62 -13.99
CA VAL A 150 4.24 -2.20 -14.24
C VAL A 150 4.36 -3.68 -14.60
N ARG A 151 5.33 -4.06 -15.45
CA ARG A 151 5.53 -5.48 -15.83
C ARG A 151 5.83 -6.35 -14.61
N GLN A 152 6.78 -5.98 -13.75
CA GLN A 152 7.15 -6.77 -12.57
C GLN A 152 6.00 -6.82 -11.55
N THR A 153 5.36 -5.68 -11.27
CA THR A 153 4.20 -5.60 -10.36
C THR A 153 3.08 -6.54 -10.81
N LEU A 154 2.68 -6.49 -12.08
CA LEU A 154 1.61 -7.34 -12.61
C LEU A 154 2.00 -8.82 -12.68
N SER A 155 3.25 -9.14 -13.04
CA SER A 155 3.75 -10.51 -12.99
C SER A 155 3.72 -11.08 -11.58
N LYS A 156 4.15 -10.34 -10.56
CA LYS A 156 4.13 -10.78 -9.16
C LYS A 156 2.69 -11.01 -8.66
N ILE A 157 1.76 -10.08 -8.92
CA ILE A 157 0.33 -10.23 -8.59
C ILE A 157 -0.28 -11.48 -9.27
N LYS A 158 0.11 -11.75 -10.52
CA LYS A 158 -0.33 -12.93 -11.28
C LYS A 158 0.21 -14.23 -10.66
N THR A 159 1.51 -14.28 -10.37
CA THR A 159 2.19 -15.42 -9.71
C THR A 159 1.63 -15.71 -8.33
N ASN A 160 1.40 -14.68 -7.50
CA ASN A 160 0.84 -14.81 -6.15
C ASN A 160 -0.66 -15.17 -6.13
N ARG A 161 -1.28 -15.34 -7.31
CA ARG A 161 -2.68 -15.76 -7.51
C ARG A 161 -3.70 -14.89 -6.74
N ILE A 162 -3.40 -13.62 -6.45
CA ILE A 162 -4.31 -12.74 -5.68
C ILE A 162 -5.63 -12.64 -6.44
N ARG A 163 -6.71 -13.18 -5.85
CA ARG A 163 -7.96 -13.47 -6.57
C ARG A 163 -8.89 -12.27 -6.75
N ARG A 164 -8.76 -11.25 -5.90
CA ARG A 164 -9.67 -10.09 -5.89
C ARG A 164 -9.38 -9.14 -7.07
N PRO A 165 -10.35 -8.30 -7.47
CA PRO A 165 -10.08 -7.11 -8.24
C PRO A 165 -9.00 -6.25 -7.56
N ILE A 166 -8.11 -5.67 -8.35
CA ILE A 166 -7.03 -4.81 -7.86
C ILE A 166 -7.03 -3.50 -8.65
N THR A 167 -6.95 -2.39 -7.95
CA THR A 167 -6.63 -1.07 -8.51
C THR A 167 -5.20 -0.71 -8.15
N ILE A 168 -4.34 -0.53 -9.16
CA ILE A 168 -2.99 0.01 -9.00
C ILE A 168 -3.01 1.48 -9.39
N CYS A 169 -2.61 2.35 -8.48
CA CYS A 169 -2.38 3.78 -8.73
C CYS A 169 -0.87 4.02 -8.81
N ILE A 170 -0.39 4.68 -9.86
CA ILE A 170 1.04 5.00 -10.01
C ILE A 170 1.16 6.51 -10.24
N TYR A 171 1.84 7.21 -9.33
CA TYR A 171 2.15 8.63 -9.44
C TYR A 171 3.51 8.84 -10.12
N ILE A 172 3.54 9.73 -11.12
CA ILE A 172 4.75 10.13 -11.86
C ILE A 172 4.55 11.57 -12.32
N ALA A 173 5.48 12.47 -12.00
CA ALA A 173 5.38 13.89 -12.38
C ALA A 173 5.17 14.09 -13.89
N ASP A 174 5.96 13.40 -14.73
CA ASP A 174 5.92 13.54 -16.20
C ASP A 174 4.89 12.63 -16.89
N ALA A 175 3.86 12.17 -16.15
CA ALA A 175 2.81 11.32 -16.69
C ALA A 175 2.08 11.99 -17.86
N ASN A 176 2.01 11.30 -19.00
CA ASN A 176 1.35 11.80 -20.20
C ASN A 176 0.51 10.72 -20.91
N ASN A 177 -0.25 11.13 -21.93
CA ASN A 177 -1.20 10.24 -22.60
C ASN A 177 -0.52 9.18 -23.48
N ASN A 178 0.70 9.45 -23.98
CA ASN A 178 1.45 8.49 -24.79
C ASN A 178 1.88 7.29 -23.93
N MET A 179 2.32 7.55 -22.69
CA MET A 179 2.62 6.49 -21.70
C MET A 179 1.42 5.55 -21.44
N VAL A 180 0.18 6.05 -21.51
CA VAL A 180 -1.04 5.21 -21.40
C VAL A 180 -1.08 4.18 -22.54
N GLN A 181 -0.92 4.64 -23.78
CA GLN A 181 -0.95 3.79 -24.98
C GLN A 181 0.20 2.78 -24.97
N GLU A 182 1.41 3.21 -24.57
CA GLU A 182 2.56 2.32 -24.43
C GLU A 182 2.35 1.24 -23.38
N LEU A 183 1.77 1.57 -22.23
CA LEU A 183 1.44 0.60 -21.18
C LEU A 183 0.33 -0.36 -21.61
N GLN A 184 -0.73 0.13 -22.27
CA GLN A 184 -1.78 -0.73 -22.83
C GLN A 184 -1.20 -1.72 -23.86
N LYS A 185 -0.37 -1.25 -24.79
CA LYS A 185 0.36 -2.08 -25.78
C LYS A 185 1.27 -3.11 -25.09
N MET A 186 1.95 -2.73 -24.01
CA MET A 186 2.83 -3.60 -23.23
C MET A 186 2.05 -4.69 -22.47
N ILE A 187 0.95 -4.33 -21.79
CA ILE A 187 0.08 -5.26 -21.04
C ILE A 187 -0.58 -6.26 -22.00
N HIS A 188 -1.07 -5.80 -23.15
CA HIS A 188 -1.70 -6.63 -24.16
C HIS A 188 -0.71 -7.60 -24.82
N SER A 189 0.39 -7.08 -25.41
CA SER A 189 1.39 -7.91 -26.12
C SER A 189 2.03 -8.98 -25.23
N LYS A 190 2.28 -8.67 -23.95
CA LYS A 190 2.84 -9.62 -22.98
C LYS A 190 1.77 -10.45 -22.24
N LYS A 191 0.49 -10.35 -22.63
CA LYS A 191 -0.66 -11.08 -22.07
C LYS A 191 -0.67 -11.05 -20.53
N LEU A 192 -0.33 -9.88 -19.95
CA LEU A 192 -0.21 -9.74 -18.50
C LEU A 192 -1.59 -9.83 -17.84
N LEU A 193 -2.56 -9.08 -18.36
CA LEU A 193 -3.94 -8.99 -17.87
C LEU A 193 -4.95 -9.22 -18.99
N LYS A 194 -6.13 -9.74 -18.62
CA LYS A 194 -7.40 -9.59 -19.36
C LYS A 194 -8.28 -8.60 -18.59
N ASN A 195 -9.27 -7.99 -19.25
CA ASN A 195 -10.37 -7.25 -18.61
C ASN A 195 -9.90 -6.20 -17.58
N TYR A 196 -9.02 -5.32 -18.05
CA TYR A 196 -8.51 -4.19 -17.29
C TYR A 196 -8.94 -2.87 -17.94
N THR A 197 -9.08 -1.83 -17.15
CA THR A 197 -9.10 -0.44 -17.62
C THR A 197 -7.81 0.24 -17.18
N LEU A 198 -7.21 1.03 -18.07
CA LEU A 198 -6.04 1.85 -17.78
C LEU A 198 -6.29 3.28 -18.27
N ASN A 199 -6.47 4.20 -17.32
CA ASN A 199 -6.68 5.62 -17.57
C ASN A 199 -5.64 6.47 -16.83
N ARG A 200 -5.44 7.69 -17.32
CA ARG A 200 -4.64 8.74 -16.66
C ARG A 200 -5.59 9.80 -16.09
N GLN A 201 -5.28 10.33 -14.91
CA GLN A 201 -5.93 11.51 -14.35
C GLN A 201 -4.86 12.35 -13.65
N TYR A 202 -4.57 13.53 -14.21
CA TYR A 202 -3.39 14.33 -13.85
C TYR A 202 -2.12 13.46 -13.86
N ASP A 203 -1.32 13.51 -12.81
CA ASP A 203 0.02 12.93 -12.74
C ASP A 203 -0.01 11.47 -12.23
N ARG A 204 -1.13 10.79 -12.49
CA ARG A 204 -1.43 9.44 -12.01
C ARG A 204 -2.02 8.55 -13.09
N PHE A 205 -1.48 7.34 -13.17
CA PHE A 205 -2.07 6.22 -13.91
C PHE A 205 -2.87 5.34 -12.95
N TYR A 206 -4.11 5.02 -13.33
CA TYR A 206 -4.97 4.09 -12.60
C TYR A 206 -5.21 2.86 -13.48
N LEU A 207 -4.77 1.71 -12.99
CA LEU A 207 -4.95 0.41 -13.62
C LEU A 207 -5.91 -0.42 -12.76
N HIS A 208 -7.16 -0.54 -13.19
CA HIS A 208 -8.16 -1.37 -12.51
C HIS A 208 -8.31 -2.70 -13.25
N TRP A 209 -8.07 -3.81 -12.53
CA TRP A 209 -8.23 -5.16 -13.06
C TRP A 209 -9.49 -5.82 -12.49
N ASN A 210 -10.46 -6.10 -13.37
CA ASN A 210 -11.65 -6.88 -13.03
C ASN A 210 -11.43 -8.34 -13.46
N ARG A 211 -11.26 -9.23 -12.47
CA ARG A 211 -11.07 -10.68 -12.72
C ARG A 211 -12.37 -11.44 -12.94
N ASP A 212 -13.50 -10.88 -12.53
CA ASP A 212 -14.80 -11.58 -12.48
C ASP A 212 -15.51 -11.65 -13.85
N LYS A 213 -14.78 -11.33 -14.92
CA LYS A 213 -15.23 -11.35 -16.33
C LYS A 213 -14.30 -12.17 -17.26
N ALA A 214 -13.31 -12.91 -16.73
CA ALA A 214 -12.06 -13.29 -17.42
C ALA A 214 -11.82 -14.78 -17.71
#